data_AF-A0AA90TRY8-F1
#
_entry.id   AF-A0AA90TRY8-F1
#
_cell.length_a   1.000
_cell.length_b   1.000
_cell.length_c   1.000
_cell.angle_alpha   90.00
_cell.angle_beta   90.00
_cell.angle_gamma   90.00
#
_symmetry.space_group_name_H-M   'P 1'
#
loop_
_entity.id
_entity.type
_entity.pdbx_description
1 polymer ?
#
loop_
_entity_poly.entity_id
_entity_poly.type
_entity_poly.pdbx_seq_one_letter_code
_entity_poly.pdbx_strand_id
1 'polypeptide(L)'
;MKTRSTIAATCAMLRSANAPAHGYLVQPEARGYLCNKSVDNYCGAVQWDPHSLEGPSRFPEQGPADGVIAAAGRAPFSELNEQASGRWIKHALQAGPNTFKWEFTMPHKTRDWRYFITKADWDRTGN
;
A
#
# COMPACT_ATOMS: atom_id res chain seq x y z
N MET A 1 37.24 -50.59 22.17
CA MET A 1 36.00 -49.84 22.49
C MET A 1 35.95 -48.63 21.56
N LYS A 2 35.07 -48.61 20.54
CA LYS A 2 34.95 -47.49 19.57
C LYS A 2 33.60 -46.81 19.78
N THR A 3 33.60 -45.63 20.38
CA THR A 3 32.41 -44.78 20.51
C THR A 3 32.13 -44.09 19.18
N ARG A 4 30.94 -44.34 18.61
CA ARG A 4 30.44 -43.61 17.43
C ARG A 4 29.67 -42.39 17.92
N SER A 5 30.13 -41.20 17.53
CA SER A 5 29.43 -39.94 17.80
C SER A 5 28.50 -39.64 16.62
N THR A 6 27.19 -39.62 16.87
CA THR A 6 26.17 -39.16 15.91
C THR A 6 25.94 -37.67 16.10
N ILE A 7 26.35 -36.85 15.12
CA ILE A 7 26.00 -35.43 15.07
C ILE A 7 24.69 -35.31 14.29
N ALA A 8 23.61 -34.94 14.97
CA ALA A 8 22.36 -34.56 14.33
C ALA A 8 22.43 -33.07 13.93
N ALA A 9 22.40 -32.79 12.63
CA ALA A 9 22.37 -31.43 12.11
C ALA A 9 20.91 -30.94 12.02
N THR A 10 20.49 -30.11 12.98
CA THR A 10 19.18 -29.46 12.96
C THR A 10 19.20 -28.29 11.98
N CYS A 11 18.55 -28.44 10.82
CA CYS A 11 18.41 -27.36 9.84
C CYS A 11 17.39 -26.33 10.36
N ALA A 12 17.87 -25.20 10.89
CA ALA A 12 17.01 -24.09 11.29
C ALA A 12 16.48 -23.38 10.03
N MET A 13 15.22 -23.64 9.66
CA MET A 13 14.53 -22.82 8.66
C MET A 13 14.25 -21.45 9.28
N LEU A 14 15.09 -20.47 8.98
CA LEU A 14 14.82 -19.05 9.24
C LEU A 14 13.63 -18.64 8.37
N ARG A 15 12.43 -18.70 8.93
CA ARG A 15 11.29 -17.94 8.39
C ARG A 15 11.61 -16.46 8.57
N SER A 16 11.90 -15.77 7.47
CA SER A 16 11.91 -14.31 7.44
C SER A 16 10.51 -13.85 7.85
N ALA A 17 10.35 -13.36 9.08
CA ALA A 17 9.14 -12.65 9.45
C ALA A 17 9.08 -11.41 8.56
N ASN A 18 8.08 -11.34 7.69
CA ASN A 18 7.70 -10.07 7.08
C ASN A 18 7.27 -9.17 8.24
N ALA A 19 8.17 -8.29 8.67
CA ALA A 19 7.80 -7.19 9.54
C ALA A 19 6.99 -6.21 8.66
N PRO A 20 5.81 -5.76 9.10
CA PRO A 20 4.95 -5.00 8.22
C PRO A 20 5.54 -3.61 7.97
N ALA A 21 5.66 -3.25 6.69
CA ALA A 21 6.21 -1.99 6.24
C ALA A 21 5.13 -0.95 6.05
N HIS A 22 5.09 -0.03 7.01
CA HIS A 22 3.96 0.86 7.17
C HIS A 22 4.33 2.31 6.85
N GLY A 23 3.51 2.94 6.03
CA GLY A 23 3.66 4.33 5.66
C GLY A 23 2.55 4.82 4.74
N TYR A 24 2.47 6.14 4.58
CA TYR A 24 1.48 6.79 3.73
C TYR A 24 2.05 8.09 3.14
N LEU A 25 1.48 8.53 2.03
CA LEU A 25 1.83 9.79 1.37
C LEU A 25 1.15 10.96 2.13
N VAL A 26 1.95 11.88 2.66
CA VAL A 26 1.49 13.08 3.37
C VAL A 26 1.54 14.34 2.51
N GLN A 27 2.21 14.30 1.36
CA GLN A 27 2.20 15.40 0.40
C GLN A 27 2.31 14.87 -1.05
N PRO A 28 1.34 15.23 -1.92
CA PRO A 28 -0.03 15.57 -1.54
C PRO A 28 -0.63 14.48 -0.64
N GLU A 29 -1.58 14.79 0.23
CA GLU A 29 -2.18 13.77 1.09
C GLU A 29 -2.83 12.63 0.26
N ALA A 30 -2.46 11.38 0.55
CA ALA A 30 -3.13 10.23 -0.06
C ALA A 30 -4.56 10.07 0.48
N ARG A 31 -5.43 9.44 -0.32
CA ARG A 31 -6.82 9.11 0.02
C ARG A 31 -6.97 8.48 1.41
N GLY A 32 -6.19 7.44 1.72
CA GLY A 32 -6.22 6.79 3.04
C GLY A 32 -5.85 7.75 4.17
N TYR A 33 -4.92 8.68 3.93
CA TYR A 33 -4.54 9.69 4.92
C TYR A 33 -5.59 10.81 5.05
N LEU A 34 -6.25 11.21 3.95
CA LEU A 34 -7.40 12.12 4.00
C LEU A 34 -8.59 11.51 4.78
N CYS A 35 -8.80 10.20 4.67
CA CYS A 35 -9.75 9.48 5.51
C CYS A 35 -9.36 9.56 7.00
N ASN A 36 -8.09 9.37 7.34
CA ASN A 36 -7.60 9.52 8.71
C ASN A 36 -7.76 10.95 9.26
N LYS A 37 -7.65 11.97 8.39
CA LYS A 37 -7.91 13.37 8.74
C LYS A 37 -9.40 13.73 8.79
N SER A 38 -10.31 12.78 8.57
CA SER A 38 -11.76 13.02 8.45
C SER A 38 -12.14 14.04 7.36
N VAL A 39 -11.30 14.14 6.32
CA VAL A 39 -11.54 15.00 5.14
C VAL A 39 -12.30 14.23 4.07
N ASP A 40 -11.87 13.00 3.79
CA ASP A 40 -12.68 12.02 3.05
C ASP A 40 -13.55 11.25 4.05
N ASN A 41 -14.83 11.06 3.71
CA ASN A 41 -15.80 10.35 4.55
C ASN A 41 -16.09 8.94 4.02
N TYR A 42 -16.77 8.14 4.84
CA TYR A 42 -17.20 6.77 4.51
C TYR A 42 -16.04 5.86 4.09
N CYS A 43 -14.95 5.89 4.85
CA CYS A 43 -13.71 5.20 4.50
C CYS A 43 -13.51 3.83 5.17
N GLY A 44 -14.43 3.40 6.04
CA GLY A 44 -14.29 2.15 6.77
C GLY A 44 -13.05 2.12 7.67
N ALA A 45 -12.38 0.97 7.76
CA ALA A 45 -11.31 0.78 8.74
C ALA A 45 -10.03 1.59 8.45
N VAL A 46 -9.80 1.99 7.20
CA VAL A 46 -8.54 2.66 6.80
C VAL A 46 -8.35 4.03 7.46
N GLN A 47 -9.43 4.67 7.91
CA GLN A 47 -9.35 5.94 8.64
C GLN A 47 -8.59 5.80 9.97
N TRP A 48 -8.53 4.60 10.55
CA TRP A 48 -7.79 4.31 11.77
C TRP A 48 -6.38 3.78 11.51
N ASP A 49 -6.13 3.34 10.27
CA ASP A 49 -4.93 2.60 9.90
C ASP A 49 -4.46 2.98 8.47
N PRO A 50 -4.15 4.28 8.22
CA PRO A 50 -3.79 4.75 6.88
C PRO A 50 -2.45 4.20 6.39
N HIS A 51 -1.63 3.67 7.30
CA HIS A 51 -0.28 3.19 7.03
C HIS A 51 -0.23 1.73 6.58
N SER A 52 -1.35 1.00 6.60
CA SER A 52 -1.40 -0.45 6.37
C SER A 52 -1.97 -0.89 5.02
N LEU A 53 -2.00 0.01 4.02
CA LEU A 53 -2.35 -0.32 2.63
C LEU A 53 -1.23 -1.13 1.94
N GLU A 54 -1.04 -2.36 2.42
CA GLU A 54 0.00 -3.29 1.99
C GLU A 54 -0.61 -4.42 1.16
N GLY A 55 0.05 -4.79 0.05
CA GLY A 55 -0.37 -5.86 -0.84
C GLY A 55 0.82 -6.48 -1.57
N PRO A 56 0.59 -7.48 -2.43
CA PRO A 56 1.68 -8.13 -3.17
C PRO A 56 2.47 -7.11 -4.01
N SER A 57 3.80 -7.26 -4.03
CA SER A 57 4.68 -6.36 -4.79
C SER A 57 4.67 -6.62 -6.30
N ARG A 58 5.37 -5.77 -7.07
CA ARG A 58 5.59 -5.91 -8.54
C ARG A 58 4.35 -5.69 -9.42
N PHE A 59 3.47 -4.76 -9.04
CA PHE A 59 2.50 -4.18 -9.97
C PHE A 59 3.19 -3.52 -11.18
N PRO A 60 2.71 -3.62 -12.43
CA PRO A 60 1.45 -4.25 -12.84
C PRO A 60 1.56 -5.74 -13.21
N GLU A 61 2.75 -6.34 -13.26
CA GLU A 61 2.89 -7.76 -13.62
C GLU A 61 2.34 -8.70 -12.54
N GLN A 62 2.29 -8.22 -11.30
CA GLN A 62 1.74 -8.85 -10.10
C GLN A 62 0.94 -7.81 -9.30
N GLY A 63 0.67 -8.05 -8.03
CA GLY A 63 0.00 -7.09 -7.16
C GLY A 63 -1.50 -7.31 -7.01
N PRO A 64 -2.22 -6.32 -6.47
CA PRO A 64 -3.67 -6.38 -6.34
C PRO A 64 -4.35 -6.51 -7.70
N ALA A 65 -5.46 -7.25 -7.76
CA ALA A 65 -6.29 -7.35 -8.96
C ALA A 65 -6.95 -6.02 -9.31
N ASP A 66 -7.43 -5.92 -10.56
CA ASP A 66 -8.25 -4.79 -11.00
C ASP A 66 -9.48 -4.62 -10.12
N GLY A 67 -9.89 -3.37 -9.91
CA GLY A 67 -10.99 -3.00 -9.02
C GLY A 67 -10.64 -3.02 -7.52
N VAL A 68 -9.46 -3.54 -7.12
CA VAL A 68 -9.05 -3.55 -5.70
C VAL A 68 -7.68 -2.92 -5.43
N ILE A 69 -7.14 -2.19 -6.41
CA ILE A 69 -5.82 -1.57 -6.34
C ILE A 69 -5.73 -0.53 -5.21
N ALA A 70 -6.75 0.32 -5.05
CA ALA A 70 -6.74 1.39 -4.07
C ALA A 70 -6.74 0.88 -2.62
N ALA A 71 -7.37 -0.28 -2.37
CA ALA A 71 -7.34 -0.98 -1.08
C ALA A 71 -6.15 -1.93 -0.92
N ALA A 72 -5.21 -1.97 -1.87
CA ALA A 72 -4.13 -2.95 -1.93
C ALA A 72 -4.60 -4.43 -1.88
N GLY A 73 -5.83 -4.70 -2.35
CA GLY A 73 -6.45 -6.03 -2.28
C GLY A 73 -6.98 -6.42 -0.89
N ARG A 74 -6.99 -5.51 0.08
CA ARG A 74 -7.41 -5.79 1.46
C ARG A 74 -8.92 -5.54 1.64
N ALA A 75 -9.65 -6.59 1.99
CA ALA A 75 -11.09 -6.48 2.27
C ALA A 75 -11.46 -5.46 3.36
N PRO A 76 -10.70 -5.30 4.47
CA PRO A 76 -11.01 -4.27 5.49
C PRO A 76 -10.92 -2.82 5.00
N PHE A 77 -10.31 -2.56 3.84
CA PHE A 77 -10.14 -1.21 3.28
C PHE A 77 -10.89 -1.05 1.95
N SER A 78 -11.87 -1.92 1.70
CA SER A 78 -12.60 -2.02 0.43
C SER A 78 -13.30 -0.74 -0.01
N GLU A 79 -13.65 0.13 0.93
CA GLU A 79 -14.27 1.43 0.71
C GLU A 79 -13.38 2.35 -0.14
N LEU A 80 -12.06 2.17 -0.09
CA LEU A 80 -11.14 2.90 -0.97
C LEU A 80 -11.28 2.51 -2.44
N ASN A 81 -11.88 1.36 -2.76
CA ASN A 81 -12.08 0.94 -4.14
C ASN A 81 -13.26 1.63 -4.81
N GLU A 82 -14.12 2.32 -4.05
CA GLU A 82 -15.19 3.10 -4.64
C GLU A 82 -14.59 4.14 -5.60
N GLN A 83 -15.18 4.25 -6.78
CA GLN A 83 -14.74 5.19 -7.79
C GLN A 83 -15.96 5.87 -8.39
N ALA A 84 -16.03 7.19 -8.22
CA ALA A 84 -16.94 8.06 -8.93
C ALA A 84 -16.31 9.45 -9.03
N SER A 85 -16.74 10.26 -9.99
CA SER A 85 -16.11 11.54 -10.27
C SER A 85 -16.05 12.50 -9.07
N GLY A 86 -17.04 12.44 -8.19
CA GLY A 86 -17.15 13.27 -6.99
C GLY A 86 -16.76 12.57 -5.68
N ARG A 87 -16.37 11.29 -5.73
CA ARG A 87 -16.21 10.48 -4.51
C ARG A 87 -15.07 10.91 -3.62
N TRP A 88 -13.97 11.35 -4.23
CA TRP A 88 -12.72 11.68 -3.53
C TRP A 88 -12.37 13.15 -3.71
N ILE A 89 -11.87 13.74 -2.62
CA ILE A 89 -11.20 15.04 -2.66
C ILE A 89 -9.98 14.96 -3.57
N LYS A 90 -9.73 16.06 -4.30
CA LYS A 90 -8.66 16.16 -5.30
C LYS A 90 -7.71 17.26 -4.91
N HIS A 91 -6.41 16.98 -5.02
CA HIS A 91 -5.38 18.00 -4.93
C HIS A 91 -5.16 18.62 -6.32
N ALA A 92 -5.11 19.94 -6.39
CA ALA A 92 -4.68 20.62 -7.61
C ALA A 92 -3.17 20.43 -7.76
N LEU A 93 -2.76 19.81 -8.87
CA LEU A 93 -1.36 19.64 -9.26
C LEU A 93 -1.15 20.21 -10.66
N GLN A 94 0.05 20.68 -10.94
CA GLN A 94 0.46 21.10 -12.28
C GLN A 94 1.35 20.02 -12.90
N ALA A 95 1.36 19.95 -14.23
CA ALA A 95 2.36 19.16 -14.94
C ALA A 95 3.77 19.69 -14.65
N GLY A 96 4.76 18.79 -14.67
CA GLY A 96 6.16 19.13 -14.38
C GLY A 96 6.61 18.71 -12.98
N PRO A 97 7.65 19.37 -12.42
CA PRO A 97 8.22 19.00 -11.13
C PRO A 97 7.20 19.11 -10.00
N ASN A 98 7.05 18.02 -9.24
CA ASN A 98 6.20 17.96 -8.05
C ASN A 98 6.96 17.28 -6.91
N THR A 99 6.69 17.69 -5.67
CA THR A 99 7.27 17.08 -4.47
C THR A 99 6.30 16.10 -3.86
N PHE A 100 6.78 14.86 -3.65
CA PHE A 100 6.05 13.81 -2.97
C PHE A 100 6.73 13.47 -1.65
N LYS A 101 5.98 13.47 -0.55
CA LYS A 101 6.50 13.15 0.78
C LYS A 101 5.75 11.97 1.38
N TRP A 102 6.51 10.96 1.77
CA TRP A 102 6.03 9.83 2.56
C TRP A 102 6.37 10.02 4.04
N GLU A 103 5.50 9.52 4.90
CA GLU A 103 5.79 9.30 6.31
C GLU A 103 5.84 7.79 6.57
N PHE A 104 6.89 7.33 7.24
CA PHE A 104 7.09 5.92 7.57
C PHE A 104 7.01 5.75 9.08
N THR A 105 6.11 4.88 9.53
CA THR A 105 5.98 4.56 10.96
C THR A 105 6.96 3.47 11.38
N MET A 106 7.50 2.70 10.42
CA MET A 106 8.51 1.67 10.64
C MET A 106 9.55 1.65 9.51
N PRO A 107 10.86 1.58 9.80
CA PRO A 107 11.90 1.62 8.78
C PRO A 107 12.10 0.25 8.12
N HIS A 108 11.95 0.19 6.80
CA HIS A 108 12.20 -1.01 5.99
C HIS A 108 13.20 -0.75 4.87
N LYS A 109 13.97 -1.78 4.53
CA LYS A 109 14.81 -1.74 3.32
C LYS A 109 13.91 -1.61 2.11
N THR A 110 14.02 -0.48 1.42
CA THR A 110 13.20 -0.17 0.27
C THR A 110 13.97 -0.45 -1.01
N ARG A 111 13.34 -1.15 -1.96
CA ARG A 111 13.92 -1.39 -3.29
C ARG A 111 13.74 -0.18 -4.20
N ASP A 112 12.50 0.30 -4.30
CA ASP A 112 12.10 1.35 -5.23
C ASP A 112 10.80 2.04 -4.79
N TRP A 113 10.60 3.28 -5.27
CA TRP A 113 9.35 4.02 -5.23
C TRP A 113 8.88 4.27 -6.66
N ARG A 114 7.61 3.97 -6.95
CA ARG A 114 7.04 4.13 -8.31
C ARG A 114 5.74 4.92 -8.23
N TYR A 115 5.59 5.87 -9.14
CA TYR A 115 4.42 6.73 -9.24
C TYR A 115 3.76 6.49 -10.61
N PHE A 116 2.45 6.28 -10.60
CA PHE A 116 1.65 6.05 -11.79
C PHE A 116 0.58 7.13 -11.89
N ILE A 117 0.11 7.39 -13.10
CA ILE A 117 -1.00 8.30 -13.36
C ILE A 117 -1.97 7.64 -14.35
N THR A 118 -3.26 7.94 -14.22
CA THR A 118 -4.28 7.49 -15.16
C THR A 118 -4.03 8.09 -16.55
N LYS A 119 -4.51 7.39 -17.59
CA LYS A 119 -4.52 7.92 -18.96
C LYS A 119 -5.45 9.14 -19.05
N ALA A 120 -5.29 9.93 -20.10
CA ALA A 120 -6.13 11.11 -20.34
C ALA A 120 -7.62 10.74 -20.56
N ASP A 121 -7.87 9.56 -21.12
CA ASP A 121 -9.18 9.01 -21.47
C ASP A 121 -9.70 7.98 -20.44
N TRP A 122 -9.12 7.92 -19.24
CA TRP A 122 -9.57 6.98 -18.21
C TRP A 122 -11.02 7.24 -17.77
N ASP A 123 -11.78 6.17 -17.53
CA ASP A 123 -13.12 6.27 -16.99
C ASP A 123 -13.11 6.56 -15.48
N ARG A 124 -13.48 7.79 -15.13
CA ARG A 124 -13.56 8.28 -13.76
C ARG A 124 -14.86 7.91 -13.03
N THR A 125 -15.82 7.29 -13.71
CA THR A 125 -17.19 7.09 -13.22
C THR A 125 -17.42 5.79 -12.47
N GLY A 126 -16.49 4.82 -12.60
CA GLY A 126 -16.53 3.55 -11.86
C GLY A 126 -17.55 2.53 -12.37
N ASN A 127 -17.95 2.65 -13.64
CA ASN A 127 -18.84 1.69 -14.33
C ASN A 127 -18.05 0.53 -14.95
#